data_AF-A0A1G6WHW7-F1
#
_entry.id   AF-A0A1G6WHW7-F1
#
_cell.length_a   1.000
_cell.length_b   1.000
_cell.length_c   1.000
_cell.angle_alpha   90.00
_cell.angle_beta   90.00
_cell.angle_gamma   90.00
#
_symmetry.space_group_name_H-M   'P 1'
#
loop_
_entity.id
_entity.type
_entity.pdbx_description
1 polymer ?
#
loop_
_entity_poly.entity_id
_entity_poly.type
_entity_poly.pdbx_seq_one_letter_code
_entity_poly.pdbx_strand_id
1 'polypeptide(L)' 'MREAMVTLWWVPEGHRPTVAEAEARLLHLRAHGPTPYAFTLRTSFPPGASDPVAGEVPEGLGCAV' A
#
# COMPACT_ATOMS: atom_id res chain seq x y z
N MET A 1 15.81 11.27 0.96
CA MET A 1 14.78 10.40 0.34
C MET A 1 13.95 9.79 1.47
N ARG A 2 12.62 9.88 1.44
CA ARG A 2 11.77 9.12 2.38
C ARG A 2 11.46 7.79 1.71
N GLU A 3 12.09 6.71 2.18
CA GLU A 3 11.79 5.36 1.70
C GLU A 3 10.47 4.85 2.30
N ALA A 4 9.78 3.98 1.57
CA ALA A 4 8.60 3.31 2.09
C ALA A 4 9.02 2.33 3.20
N MET A 5 8.41 2.45 4.37
CA MET A 5 8.63 1.56 5.52
C MET A 5 7.50 0.57 5.73
N VAL A 6 6.31 0.87 5.20
CA VAL A 6 5.10 0.08 5.32
C VAL A 6 4.56 -0.17 3.93
N THR A 7 4.14 -1.42 3.66
CA THR A 7 3.48 -1.81 2.42
C THR A 7 2.20 -2.57 2.74
N LEU A 8 1.19 -2.40 1.90
CA LEU A 8 -0.07 -3.11 1.93
C LEU A 8 -0.27 -3.83 0.60
N TRP A 9 -0.93 -4.98 0.64
CA TRP A 9 -1.32 -5.75 -0.53
C TRP A 9 -2.49 -6.66 -0.17
N TRP A 10 -3.24 -7.10 -1.18
CA TRP A 10 -4.32 -8.06 -0.97
C TRP A 10 -3.77 -9.47 -0.77
N VAL A 11 -4.26 -10.13 0.26
CA VAL A 11 -3.93 -11.51 0.60
C VAL A 11 -5.15 -12.38 0.31
N PRO A 12 -5.00 -13.47 -0.47
CA PRO A 12 -6.09 -14.42 -0.69
C PRO A 12 -6.61 -15.00 0.62
N GLU A 13 -7.91 -15.31 0.67
CA GLU A 13 -8.50 -15.99 1.83
C GLU A 13 -7.76 -17.32 2.11
N GLY A 14 -7.52 -17.59 3.38
CA GLY A 14 -6.80 -18.79 3.83
C GLY A 14 -5.27 -18.74 3.66
N HIS A 15 -4.72 -17.71 2.99
CA HIS A 15 -3.27 -17.53 2.88
C HIS A 15 -2.72 -16.74 4.06
N ARG A 16 -1.75 -17.31 4.78
CA ARG A 16 -0.97 -16.56 5.77
C ARG A 16 0.31 -16.07 5.10
N PRO A 17 0.46 -14.76 4.87
CA PRO A 17 1.63 -14.23 4.20
C PRO A 17 2.88 -14.44 5.05
N THR A 18 3.98 -14.71 4.37
CA THR A 18 5.30 -14.88 4.96
C THR A 18 6.05 -13.55 5.03
N VAL A 19 7.11 -13.52 5.83
CA VAL A 19 8.01 -12.36 5.91
C VAL A 19 8.71 -12.10 4.56
N ALA A 20 9.08 -13.16 3.84
CA ALA A 20 9.71 -13.05 2.52
C ALA A 20 8.78 -12.39 1.49
N GLU A 21 7.48 -12.71 1.52
CA GLU A 21 6.49 -12.03 0.68
C GLU A 21 6.37 -10.54 1.04
N ALA A 22 6.34 -10.21 2.34
CA ALA A 22 6.29 -8.83 2.80
C ALA A 22 7.52 -8.03 2.34
N GLU A 23 8.71 -8.61 2.43
CA GLU A 23 9.96 -7.99 1.96
C GLU A 23 9.93 -7.75 0.45
N ALA A 24 9.54 -8.76 -0.34
CA ALA A 24 9.44 -8.63 -1.79
C ALA A 24 8.47 -7.49 -2.20
N ARG A 25 7.35 -7.37 -1.50
CA ARG A 25 6.36 -6.30 -1.73
C ARG A 25 6.92 -4.92 -1.37
N LEU A 26 7.63 -4.82 -0.26
CA LEU A 26 8.25 -3.57 0.18
C LEU A 26 9.35 -3.11 -0.78
N LEU A 27 10.19 -4.04 -1.25
CA LEU A 27 11.21 -3.76 -2.26
C LEU A 27 10.57 -3.31 -3.58
N HIS A 28 9.49 -3.97 -4.00
CA HIS A 28 8.75 -3.57 -5.19
C HIS A 28 8.18 -2.15 -5.06
N LEU A 29 7.58 -1.81 -3.91
CA LEU A 29 7.06 -0.47 -3.64
C LEU A 29 8.15 0.60 -3.69
N ARG A 30 9.37 0.30 -3.22
CA ARG A 30 10.50 1.22 -3.28
C ARG A 30 11.03 1.41 -4.70
N ALA A 31 11.06 0.33 -5.50
CA ALA A 31 11.57 0.36 -6.86
C ALA A 31 10.59 0.96 -7.89
N HIS A 32 9.28 0.68 -7.73
CA HIS A 32 8.26 0.99 -8.73
C HIS A 32 7.21 2.01 -8.25
N GLY A 33 7.18 2.33 -6.96
CA GLY A 33 6.10 3.12 -6.38
C GLY A 33 4.83 2.29 -6.14
N PRO A 34 3.70 2.94 -5.79
CA PRO A 34 2.45 2.25 -5.45
C PRO A 34 1.83 1.56 -6.67
N THR A 35 1.58 0.26 -6.56
CA THR A 35 0.92 -0.58 -7.57
C THR A 35 -0.09 -1.52 -6.91
N PRO A 36 -1.01 -2.16 -7.65
CA PRO A 36 -1.89 -3.20 -7.10
C PRO A 36 -1.12 -4.35 -6.42
N TYR A 37 0.12 -4.57 -6.82
CA TYR A 37 1.01 -5.54 -6.19
C TYR A 37 1.48 -5.07 -4.82
N ALA A 38 1.84 -3.81 -4.64
CA ALA A 38 2.27 -3.27 -3.35
C ALA A 38 1.97 -1.78 -3.25
N PHE A 39 1.21 -1.37 -2.23
CA PHE A 39 0.72 -0.02 -2.12
C PHE A 39 0.74 0.52 -0.68
N THR A 40 0.31 1.76 -0.49
CA THR A 40 0.31 2.45 0.82
C THR A 40 -1.09 2.89 1.18
N LEU A 41 -1.36 3.25 2.44
CA LEU A 41 -2.68 3.77 2.83
C LEU A 41 -3.09 5.04 2.08
N ARG A 42 -2.13 5.86 1.63
CA ARG A 42 -2.39 7.07 0.85
C ARG A 42 -2.89 6.78 -0.57
N THR A 43 -2.46 5.66 -1.14
CA THR A 43 -2.80 5.24 -2.50
C THR A 43 -3.19 3.78 -2.43
N SER A 44 -4.49 3.52 -2.29
CA SER A 44 -5.02 2.17 -2.13
C SER A 44 -5.53 1.63 -3.46
N PHE A 45 -5.60 0.31 -3.59
CA PHE A 45 -6.18 -0.34 -4.77
C PHE A 45 -7.26 -1.30 -4.28
N PRO A 46 -8.45 -1.37 -4.89
CA PRO A 46 -9.43 -2.41 -4.60
C PRO A 46 -8.89 -3.82 -4.95
N PRO A 47 -9.40 -4.90 -4.33
CA PRO A 47 -8.98 -6.25 -4.69
C PRO A 47 -9.36 -6.55 -6.14
N GLY A 48 -8.36 -6.90 -6.96
CA GLY A 48 -8.53 -7.20 -8.39
C GLY A 48 -8.62 -5.98 -9.31
N ALA A 49 -8.53 -4.76 -8.79
CA ALA A 49 -8.52 -3.54 -9.59
C ALA A 49 -7.09 -3.06 -9.86
N SER A 50 -6.88 -2.53 -11.07
CA SER A 50 -5.61 -1.93 -11.48
C SER A 50 -5.53 -0.43 -11.16
N ASP A 51 -6.67 0.21 -10.94
CA ASP A 51 -6.77 1.66 -10.74
C ASP A 51 -6.64 2.03 -9.25
N PRO A 52 -5.81 3.03 -8.92
CA PRO A 52 -5.67 3.49 -7.56
C PRO A 52 -6.91 4.29 -7.13
N VAL A 53 -7.38 4.02 -5.93
CA VAL A 53 -8.24 4.92 -5.15
C VAL A 53 -7.30 5.73 -4.28
N ALA A 54 -7.02 6.96 -4.70
CA ALA A 54 -6.35 7.93 -3.85
C ALA A 54 -7.25 8.20 -2.64
N GLY A 55 -6.72 8.02 -1.44
CA GLY A 55 -7.40 8.49 -0.25
C GLY A 55 -7.40 10.02 -0.29
N GLU A 56 -8.50 10.61 -0.75
CA GLU A 56 -8.77 12.02 -0.54
C GLU A 56 -8.82 12.20 0.98
N VAL A 57 -7.80 12.82 1.56
CA VAL A 57 -7.93 13.32 2.93
C VAL A 57 -8.65 14.66 2.77
N PRO A 58 -9.92 14.82 3.20
CA PRO A 58 -10.55 16.13 3.21
C PRO A 58 -9.63 17.13 3.91
N GLU A 59 -9.31 18.23 3.24
CA GLU A 59 -8.59 19.36 3.84
C GLU A 59 -9.45 19.91 4.99
N GLY A 60 -9.20 19.41 6.20
CA GLY A 60 -10.05 19.66 7.37
C GLY A 60 -9.95 18.59 8.47
N LEU A 61 -9.43 17.40 8.18
CA LEU A 61 -9.14 16.35 9.17
C LEU A 61 -7.78 16.51 9.86
N GLY A 62 -7.29 17.74 9.96
CA GLY A 62 -6.16 18.04 10.83
C GLY A 62 -6.60 17.89 12.28
N CYS A 63 -6.06 16.91 13.02
CA CYS A 63 -5.99 17.04 14.47
C CYS A 63 -5.20 18.32 14.74
N ALA A 64 -5.91 19.40 15.08
CA ALA A 64 -5.29 20.57 15.69
C ALA A 64 -4.64 20.08 16.99
N VAL A 65 -3.30 20.13 17.01
CA VAL A 65 -2.51 20.03 18.24
C VAL A 65 -2.59 21.34 19.00
#